data_AF-A0A517NMJ9-F1
#
_entry.id   AF-A0A517NMJ9-F1
#
_cell.length_a   1.000
_cell.length_b   1.000
_cell.length_c   1.000
_cell.angle_alpha   90.00
_cell.angle_beta   90.00
_cell.angle_gamma   90.00
#
_symmetry.space_group_name_H-M   'P 1'
#
loop_
_entity.id
_entity.type
_entity.pdbx_description
1 polymer ?
#
loop_
_entity_poly.entity_id
_entity_poly.type
_entity_poly.pdbx_seq_one_letter_code
_entity_poly.pdbx_strand_id
1 'polypeptide(L)'
;MNHPSVITNTTLWLSGSNEAVSADQFVCDSDLLPAYQLGDRYSTNPLSLVRETGELHLRRDYIQKHHLSKKGYTLRDGIADVRLKMHTRPVVGTQVSEDMPVNDEVTRANLEDFARAVQLGVQSFEERFPDANHYIMVGGKDSLNLLLLDWQCPMTAVSAEPNYPLVKKFVEDNRLDVKVVRLEDPAPRPDPEMLHNFGRLDMEHARWLTHLQQFVDAHDRTVLWSGLVMDIVLKQDWRRIIKRPTNALNRPIQSLARNNAATHKLLPVGLGYRTRLAQAISNRCSLLQGSNGSLLQSLFNCHALSPYHLPEVLPAMSRWDILGIDRDWRPDLGQLWLGKPVIYPEANPGPVESTVRGPQNSGSEFLRVVEESGLKIVPQT
;
A
#
# COMPACT_ATOMS: atom_id res chain seq x y z
N MET A 1 24.71 16.52 -3.10
CA MET A 1 24.19 15.21 -3.54
C MET A 1 24.43 15.08 -5.03
N ASN A 2 24.77 13.88 -5.51
CA ASN A 2 24.86 13.64 -6.94
C ASN A 2 23.47 13.82 -7.56
N HIS A 3 23.38 14.54 -8.67
CA HIS A 3 22.15 14.66 -9.46
C HIS A 3 22.04 13.43 -10.36
N PRO A 4 21.26 12.39 -10.01
CA PRO A 4 21.11 11.22 -10.88
C PRO A 4 20.49 11.65 -12.21
N SER A 5 20.99 11.09 -13.31
CA SER A 5 20.37 11.32 -14.63
C SER A 5 19.02 10.64 -14.75
N VAL A 6 18.85 9.47 -14.12
CA VAL A 6 17.60 8.70 -14.14
C VAL A 6 17.25 8.25 -12.73
N ILE A 7 16.00 8.45 -12.33
CA ILE A 7 15.42 7.90 -11.10
C ILE A 7 14.14 7.13 -11.41
N THR A 8 13.84 6.12 -10.60
CA THR A 8 12.63 5.31 -10.69
C THR A 8 11.85 5.29 -9.39
N ASN A 9 10.57 4.91 -9.44
CA ASN A 9 9.75 4.71 -8.23
C ASN A 9 10.46 3.74 -7.27
N THR A 10 10.96 2.63 -7.79
CA THR A 10 11.67 1.62 -7.01
C THR A 10 12.91 2.20 -6.32
N THR A 11 13.75 2.95 -7.04
CA THR A 11 14.94 3.58 -6.43
C THR A 11 14.60 4.59 -5.35
N LEU A 12 13.55 5.39 -5.53
CA LEU A 12 13.05 6.33 -4.51
C LEU A 12 12.64 5.59 -3.24
N TRP A 13 11.80 4.56 -3.39
CA TRP A 13 11.27 3.79 -2.26
C TRP A 13 12.33 2.96 -1.53
N LEU A 14 13.29 2.39 -2.26
CA LEU A 14 14.41 1.64 -1.70
C LEU A 14 15.54 2.53 -1.18
N SER A 15 15.46 3.86 -1.34
CA SER A 15 16.41 4.78 -0.71
C SER A 15 16.11 4.99 0.77
N GLY A 16 14.85 4.79 1.19
CA GLY A 16 14.38 5.11 2.55
C GLY A 16 14.33 6.61 2.85
N SER A 17 14.72 7.46 1.88
CA SER A 17 14.71 8.91 2.02
C SER A 17 13.33 9.48 1.75
N ASN A 18 12.98 10.51 2.52
CA ASN A 18 11.78 11.32 2.31
C ASN A 18 12.07 12.65 1.61
N GLU A 19 13.35 12.93 1.35
CA GLU A 19 13.80 14.15 0.71
C GLU A 19 13.48 14.15 -0.78
N ALA A 20 13.24 15.35 -1.32
CA ALA A 20 13.03 15.51 -2.75
C ALA A 20 14.36 15.41 -3.51
N VAL A 21 14.40 14.52 -4.50
CA VAL A 21 15.58 14.27 -5.33
C VAL A 21 15.36 14.90 -6.71
N SER A 22 16.31 15.71 -7.17
CA SER A 22 16.32 16.21 -8.55
C SER A 22 16.88 15.15 -9.50
N ALA A 23 16.25 14.99 -10.66
CA ALA A 23 16.73 14.08 -11.71
C ALA A 23 16.33 14.59 -13.10
N ASP A 24 17.14 14.30 -14.12
CA ASP A 24 16.84 14.69 -15.52
C ASP A 24 15.64 13.90 -16.07
N GLN A 25 15.53 12.63 -15.67
CA GLN A 25 14.51 11.71 -16.15
C GLN A 25 13.92 10.88 -15.01
N PHE A 26 12.60 10.66 -15.12
CA PHE A 26 11.87 9.71 -14.29
C PHE A 26 11.36 8.54 -15.10
N VAL A 27 11.60 7.32 -14.61
CA VAL A 27 11.10 6.09 -15.22
C VAL A 27 10.18 5.38 -14.24
N CYS A 28 8.91 5.25 -14.61
CA CYS A 28 7.93 4.56 -13.79
C CYS A 28 8.03 3.03 -13.96
N ASP A 29 8.70 2.38 -13.01
CA ASP A 29 9.00 0.94 -13.04
C ASP A 29 8.13 0.10 -12.08
N SER A 30 7.27 0.75 -11.29
CA SER A 30 6.36 0.09 -10.34
C SER A 30 4.96 0.68 -10.39
N ASP A 31 3.96 -0.19 -10.29
CA ASP A 31 2.54 0.19 -10.35
C ASP A 31 1.92 0.47 -8.98
N LEU A 32 2.64 0.13 -7.91
CA LEU A 32 2.13 0.09 -6.54
C LEU A 32 2.87 1.04 -5.61
N LEU A 33 4.00 1.57 -6.07
CA LEU A 33 4.85 2.50 -5.35
C LEU A 33 4.71 3.88 -6.01
N PRO A 34 3.82 4.77 -5.54
CA PRO A 34 3.65 6.08 -6.14
C PRO A 34 4.90 6.94 -5.95
N ALA A 35 5.20 7.77 -6.94
CA ALA A 35 6.14 8.87 -6.80
C ALA A 35 5.44 10.19 -7.13
N TYR A 36 5.82 11.24 -6.42
CA TYR A 36 5.30 12.59 -6.60
C TYR A 36 6.35 13.43 -7.30
N GLN A 37 5.93 14.28 -8.23
CA GLN A 37 6.80 15.17 -8.99
C GLN A 37 6.38 16.63 -8.84
N LEU A 38 7.37 17.50 -8.65
CA LEU A 38 7.26 18.96 -8.78
C LEU A 38 8.45 19.48 -9.61
N GLY A 39 8.20 19.93 -10.84
CA GLY A 39 9.30 20.28 -11.75
C GLY A 39 10.16 19.07 -12.10
N ASP A 40 11.46 19.17 -11.91
CA ASP A 40 12.49 18.12 -12.07
C ASP A 40 12.76 17.32 -10.78
N ARG A 41 11.91 17.49 -9.76
CA ARG A 41 12.11 16.91 -8.43
C ARG A 41 11.08 15.85 -8.11
N TYR A 42 11.53 14.80 -7.42
CA TYR A 42 10.77 13.60 -7.15
C TYR A 42 10.85 13.20 -5.68
N SER A 43 9.77 12.66 -5.12
CA SER A 43 9.70 12.20 -3.74
C SER A 43 8.65 11.11 -3.56
N THR A 44 8.81 10.25 -2.55
CA THR A 44 7.73 9.37 -2.09
C THR A 44 6.71 10.11 -1.22
N ASN A 45 7.04 11.31 -0.72
CA ASN A 45 6.21 12.14 0.15
C ASN A 45 5.90 13.52 -0.48
N PRO A 46 4.62 13.86 -0.73
CA PRO A 46 4.23 15.17 -1.27
C PRO A 46 4.73 16.37 -0.44
N LEU A 47 4.79 16.21 0.89
CA LEU A 47 5.13 17.31 1.80
C LEU A 47 6.55 17.83 1.56
N SER A 48 7.52 16.95 1.25
CA SER A 48 8.89 17.39 1.02
C SER A 48 9.02 18.26 -0.23
N LEU A 49 8.27 17.96 -1.29
CA LEU A 49 8.22 18.81 -2.49
C LEU A 49 7.57 20.16 -2.21
N VAL A 50 6.48 20.17 -1.44
CA VAL A 50 5.74 21.41 -1.12
C VAL A 50 6.59 22.33 -0.23
N ARG A 51 7.30 21.78 0.75
CA ARG A 51 8.20 22.53 1.65
C ARG A 51 9.30 23.30 0.91
N GLU A 52 9.79 22.79 -0.22
CA GLU A 52 10.81 23.50 -1.00
C GLU A 52 10.30 24.79 -1.63
N THR A 53 9.01 24.83 -1.98
CA THR A 53 8.37 26.05 -2.50
C THR A 53 7.82 26.97 -1.42
N GLY A 54 7.59 26.44 -0.22
CA GLY A 54 6.89 27.15 0.87
C GLY A 54 5.40 27.40 0.61
N GLU A 55 4.85 26.91 -0.51
CA GLU A 55 3.47 27.19 -0.93
C GLU A 55 2.70 25.89 -1.22
N LEU A 56 1.47 25.79 -0.72
CA LEU A 56 0.53 24.71 -1.01
C LEU A 56 -0.61 25.21 -1.90
N HIS A 57 -0.65 24.74 -3.15
CA HIS A 57 -1.62 25.22 -4.15
C HIS A 57 -2.88 24.35 -4.18
N LEU A 58 -3.96 24.77 -3.54
CA LEU A 58 -5.21 24.01 -3.47
C LEU A 58 -6.26 24.60 -4.42
N ARG A 59 -7.11 23.76 -5.01
CA ARG A 59 -8.28 24.26 -5.75
C ARG A 59 -9.26 24.99 -4.83
N ARG A 60 -9.89 26.07 -5.29
CA ARG A 60 -10.87 26.83 -4.50
C ARG A 60 -12.11 26.01 -4.12
N ASP A 61 -12.61 25.20 -5.06
CA ASP A 61 -13.74 24.30 -4.81
C ASP A 61 -13.42 23.27 -3.73
N TYR A 62 -12.17 22.81 -3.69
CA TYR A 62 -11.66 21.92 -2.65
C TYR A 62 -11.73 22.56 -1.26
N ILE A 63 -11.17 23.76 -1.11
CA ILE A 63 -11.21 24.55 0.12
C ILE A 63 -12.67 24.71 0.59
N GLN A 64 -13.56 25.12 -0.30
CA GLN A 64 -14.97 25.34 0.01
C GLN A 64 -15.72 24.05 0.41
N LYS A 65 -15.52 22.96 -0.33
CA LYS A 65 -16.18 21.67 -0.09
C LYS A 65 -15.72 21.03 1.22
N HIS A 66 -14.43 21.11 1.53
CA HIS A 66 -13.83 20.40 2.66
C HIS A 66 -13.75 21.22 3.95
N HIS A 67 -13.84 22.55 3.91
CA HIS A 67 -14.07 23.35 5.12
C HIS A 67 -15.40 23.02 5.81
N LEU A 68 -16.41 22.62 5.03
CA LEU A 68 -17.77 22.40 5.52
C LEU A 68 -18.09 20.93 5.82
N SER A 69 -17.27 19.98 5.33
CA SER A 69 -17.52 18.56 5.53
C SER A 69 -17.05 18.10 6.90
N LYS A 70 -17.99 17.64 7.74
CA LYS A 70 -17.70 16.90 8.98
C LYS A 70 -17.31 15.44 8.74
N LYS A 71 -17.36 14.95 7.50
CA LYS A 71 -17.03 13.56 7.15
C LYS A 71 -15.68 13.53 6.42
N GLY A 72 -14.74 12.82 7.02
CA GLY A 72 -13.39 12.44 6.58
C GLY A 72 -12.75 13.22 5.42
N TYR A 73 -11.66 13.92 5.71
CA TYR A 73 -10.75 14.48 4.73
C TYR A 73 -9.89 13.37 4.11
N THR A 74 -10.45 12.65 3.14
CA THR A 74 -9.63 11.82 2.25
C THR A 74 -9.64 12.43 0.86
N LEU A 75 -8.45 12.76 0.37
CA LEU A 75 -8.17 13.16 -1.01
C LEU A 75 -8.32 11.98 -1.97
N ARG A 76 -9.47 11.29 -1.90
CA ARG A 76 -9.77 10.15 -2.78
C ARG A 76 -9.72 10.52 -4.27
N ASP A 77 -9.76 11.81 -4.58
CA ASP A 77 -9.77 12.37 -5.93
C ASP A 77 -8.42 12.99 -6.39
N GLY A 78 -7.32 12.81 -5.65
CA GLY A 78 -5.96 13.24 -6.07
C GLY A 78 -5.22 14.11 -5.06
N ILE A 79 -3.93 14.37 -5.30
CA ILE A 79 -3.03 15.12 -4.40
C ILE A 79 -3.57 16.52 -4.10
N ALA A 80 -3.37 17.02 -2.86
CA ALA A 80 -3.90 18.32 -2.42
C ALA A 80 -3.38 19.47 -3.29
N ASP A 81 -2.08 19.45 -3.61
CA ASP A 81 -1.43 20.45 -4.44
C ASP A 81 -1.64 20.15 -5.93
N VAL A 82 -2.27 21.09 -6.65
CA VAL A 82 -2.60 20.94 -8.08
C VAL A 82 -1.38 20.88 -9.00
N ARG A 83 -0.20 21.30 -8.51
CA ARG A 83 1.05 21.27 -9.28
C ARG A 83 1.70 19.89 -9.23
N LEU A 84 1.37 19.10 -8.20
CA LEU A 84 1.98 17.79 -8.00
C LEU A 84 1.41 16.79 -9.00
N LYS A 85 2.31 16.12 -9.71
CA LYS A 85 1.98 14.98 -10.56
C LYS A 85 2.26 13.70 -9.81
N MET A 86 1.28 12.81 -9.72
CA MET A 86 1.48 11.45 -9.23
C MET A 86 1.89 10.56 -10.40
N HIS A 87 3.05 9.91 -10.29
CA HIS A 87 3.48 8.87 -11.20
C HIS A 87 3.14 7.51 -10.62
N THR A 88 2.18 6.86 -11.27
CA THR A 88 1.82 5.46 -11.05
C THR A 88 1.65 4.81 -12.41
N ARG A 89 2.14 3.59 -12.58
CA ARG A 89 1.87 2.81 -13.78
C ARG A 89 0.66 1.88 -13.53
N PRO A 90 -0.19 1.61 -14.54
CA PRO A 90 -1.34 0.71 -14.37
C PRO A 90 -0.88 -0.70 -13.96
N VAL A 91 -1.61 -1.33 -13.03
CA VAL A 91 -1.19 -2.57 -12.35
C VAL A 91 -1.10 -3.68 -13.36
N VAL A 92 0.04 -4.37 -13.31
CA VAL A 92 0.27 -5.50 -14.17
C VAL A 92 -0.67 -6.66 -13.83
N GLY A 93 -1.11 -7.36 -14.88
CA GLY A 93 -2.27 -8.27 -14.89
C GLY A 93 -3.30 -7.93 -15.97
N THR A 94 -3.08 -6.86 -16.75
CA THR A 94 -3.90 -6.52 -17.94
C THR A 94 -3.15 -6.54 -19.26
N GLN A 95 -1.85 -6.86 -19.21
CA GLN A 95 -1.10 -7.35 -20.37
C GLN A 95 -1.17 -8.88 -20.47
N VAL A 96 -2.23 -9.48 -19.92
CA VAL A 96 -2.50 -10.90 -20.17
C VAL A 96 -2.80 -11.00 -21.66
N SER A 97 -1.91 -11.67 -22.40
CA SER A 97 -2.18 -12.15 -23.74
C SER A 97 -3.56 -12.81 -23.71
N GLU A 98 -4.41 -12.51 -24.70
CA GLU A 98 -5.75 -13.11 -24.83
C GLU A 98 -5.71 -14.65 -24.82
N ASP A 99 -4.51 -15.24 -24.98
CA ASP A 99 -4.24 -16.66 -25.14
C ASP A 99 -3.78 -17.37 -23.85
N MET A 100 -3.62 -16.69 -22.71
CA MET A 100 -3.22 -17.38 -21.48
C MET A 100 -4.38 -18.22 -20.91
N PRO A 101 -4.27 -19.56 -20.89
CA PRO A 101 -5.32 -20.39 -20.33
C PRO A 101 -5.40 -20.18 -18.81
N VAL A 102 -6.54 -19.66 -18.35
CA VAL A 102 -6.86 -19.57 -16.93
C VAL A 102 -7.34 -20.94 -16.45
N ASN A 103 -6.40 -21.76 -15.98
CA ASN A 103 -6.66 -23.01 -15.28
C ASN A 103 -5.85 -23.05 -13.96
N ASP A 104 -6.18 -24.02 -13.11
CA ASP A 104 -5.57 -24.18 -11.79
C ASP A 104 -4.07 -24.48 -11.85
N GLU A 105 -3.61 -25.16 -12.90
CA GLU A 105 -2.20 -25.52 -13.09
C GLU A 105 -1.34 -24.29 -13.38
N VAL A 106 -1.76 -23.44 -14.31
CA VAL A 106 -1.11 -22.16 -14.62
C VAL A 106 -1.15 -21.23 -13.40
N THR A 107 -2.28 -21.18 -12.70
CA THR A 107 -2.41 -20.36 -11.48
C THR A 107 -1.46 -20.83 -10.39
N ARG A 108 -1.31 -22.16 -10.21
CA ARG A 108 -0.37 -22.74 -9.26
C ARG A 108 1.08 -22.46 -9.64
N ALA A 109 1.45 -22.62 -10.91
CA ALA A 109 2.80 -22.29 -11.40
C ALA A 109 3.13 -20.81 -11.18
N ASN A 110 2.20 -19.91 -11.48
CA ASN A 110 2.33 -18.47 -11.20
C ASN A 110 2.47 -18.19 -9.70
N LEU A 111 1.80 -18.97 -8.84
CA LEU A 111 1.92 -18.86 -7.39
C LEU A 111 3.27 -19.32 -6.86
N GLU A 112 3.82 -20.39 -7.39
CA GLU A 112 5.18 -20.86 -7.05
C GLU A 112 6.25 -19.87 -7.47
N ASP A 113 6.14 -19.32 -8.68
CA ASP A 113 7.00 -18.24 -9.16
C ASP A 113 6.91 -16.99 -8.29
N PHE A 114 5.69 -16.61 -7.91
CA PHE A 114 5.43 -15.48 -7.02
C PHE A 114 6.03 -15.71 -5.63
N ALA A 115 5.82 -16.89 -5.05
CA ALA A 115 6.37 -17.27 -3.76
C ALA A 115 7.90 -17.17 -3.74
N ARG A 116 8.56 -17.68 -4.80
CA ARG A 116 10.01 -17.60 -4.97
C ARG A 116 10.50 -16.17 -5.12
N ALA A 117 9.80 -15.35 -5.91
CA ALA A 117 10.17 -13.97 -6.13
C ALA A 117 10.09 -13.11 -4.86
N VAL A 118 9.07 -13.33 -4.03
CA VAL A 118 8.95 -12.65 -2.72
C VAL A 118 10.10 -13.05 -1.80
N GLN A 119 10.41 -14.35 -1.70
CA GLN A 119 11.52 -14.84 -0.88
C GLN A 119 12.86 -14.25 -1.34
N LEU A 120 13.11 -14.22 -2.65
CA LEU A 120 14.33 -13.64 -3.22
C LEU A 120 14.42 -12.14 -2.92
N GLY A 121 13.32 -11.39 -3.10
CA GLY A 121 13.33 -9.95 -2.83
C GLY A 121 13.60 -9.63 -1.36
N VAL A 122 13.03 -10.40 -0.43
CA VAL A 122 13.31 -10.23 1.00
C VAL A 122 14.78 -10.51 1.30
N GLN A 123 15.35 -11.59 0.78
CA GLN A 123 16.77 -11.91 0.94
C GLN A 123 17.68 -10.81 0.38
N SER A 124 17.43 -10.35 -0.86
CA SER A 124 18.15 -9.21 -1.44
C SER A 124 18.09 -7.95 -0.56
N PHE A 125 16.94 -7.72 0.08
CA PHE A 125 16.76 -6.57 0.97
C PHE A 125 17.52 -6.75 2.30
N GLU A 126 17.45 -7.93 2.92
CA GLU A 126 18.20 -8.27 4.13
C GLU A 126 19.70 -8.17 3.92
N GLU A 127 20.23 -8.64 2.78
CA GLU A 127 21.64 -8.50 2.42
C GLU A 127 22.09 -7.03 2.33
N ARG A 128 21.21 -6.13 1.92
CA ARG A 128 21.49 -4.69 1.85
C ARG A 128 21.40 -4.00 3.21
N PHE A 129 20.65 -4.56 4.15
CA PHE A 129 20.40 -4.00 5.47
C PHE A 129 20.55 -5.05 6.60
N PRO A 130 21.71 -5.73 6.70
CA PRO A 130 21.86 -6.89 7.59
C PRO A 130 21.76 -6.55 9.08
N ASP A 131 22.06 -5.30 9.45
CA ASP A 131 22.03 -4.81 10.83
C ASP A 131 20.69 -4.12 11.21
N ALA A 132 19.68 -4.17 10.33
CA ALA A 132 18.40 -3.53 10.61
C ALA A 132 17.53 -4.38 11.55
N ASN A 133 16.63 -3.72 12.27
CA ASN A 133 15.58 -4.39 13.05
C ASN A 133 14.33 -4.51 12.19
N HIS A 134 13.89 -5.75 11.94
CA HIS A 134 12.76 -6.03 11.05
C HIS A 134 11.48 -6.17 11.88
N TYR A 135 10.52 -5.25 11.67
CA TYR A 135 9.19 -5.34 12.28
C TYR A 135 8.15 -5.61 11.23
N ILE A 136 7.35 -6.66 11.43
CA ILE A 136 6.26 -7.00 10.52
C ILE A 136 4.95 -6.58 11.16
N MET A 137 4.20 -5.70 10.51
CA MET A 137 2.88 -5.25 10.97
C MET A 137 1.82 -6.27 10.59
N VAL A 138 1.28 -6.99 11.58
CA VAL A 138 0.42 -8.17 11.37
C VAL A 138 -1.00 -7.94 11.87
N GLY A 139 -1.96 -8.28 11.02
CA GLY A 139 -3.38 -8.30 11.40
C GLY A 139 -4.24 -9.25 10.59
N GLY A 140 -4.00 -9.37 9.28
CA GLY A 140 -4.76 -10.26 8.40
C GLY A 140 -3.91 -11.30 7.70
N LYS A 141 -4.55 -12.19 6.93
CA LYS A 141 -3.88 -13.28 6.19
C LYS A 141 -2.69 -12.79 5.36
N ASP A 142 -2.81 -11.62 4.73
CA ASP A 142 -1.75 -11.09 3.88
C ASP A 142 -0.46 -10.83 4.65
N SER A 143 -0.55 -10.27 5.87
CA SER A 143 0.60 -10.04 6.74
C SER A 143 0.96 -11.25 7.59
N LEU A 144 0.03 -12.15 7.88
CA LEU A 144 0.33 -13.43 8.52
C LEU A 144 1.24 -14.29 7.64
N ASN A 145 1.01 -14.30 6.32
CA ASN A 145 1.88 -15.05 5.41
C ASN A 145 3.33 -14.55 5.42
N LEU A 146 3.55 -13.27 5.72
CA LEU A 146 4.92 -12.74 5.82
C LEU A 146 5.70 -13.40 6.97
N LEU A 147 5.03 -13.90 8.02
CA LEU A 147 5.68 -14.61 9.11
C LEU A 147 6.16 -16.02 8.72
N LEU A 148 5.79 -16.49 7.52
CA LEU A 148 6.12 -17.82 7.02
C LEU A 148 7.33 -17.82 6.08
N LEU A 149 7.80 -16.64 5.67
CA LEU A 149 9.01 -16.50 4.87
C LEU A 149 10.23 -16.96 5.66
N ASP A 150 11.25 -17.41 4.93
CA ASP A 150 12.55 -17.79 5.50
C ASP A 150 13.39 -16.52 5.69
N TRP A 151 13.14 -15.80 6.78
CA TRP A 151 13.87 -14.57 7.15
C TRP A 151 15.28 -14.91 7.64
N GLN A 152 16.29 -14.24 7.09
CA GLN A 152 17.69 -14.39 7.52
C GLN A 152 18.02 -13.48 8.72
N CYS A 153 17.33 -12.35 8.84
CA CYS A 153 17.47 -11.42 9.94
C CYS A 153 16.43 -11.69 11.04
N PRO A 154 16.76 -11.44 12.32
CA PRO A 154 15.78 -11.47 13.39
C PRO A 154 14.61 -10.52 13.12
N MET A 155 13.40 -11.04 13.25
CA MET A 155 12.17 -10.29 12.98
C MET A 155 11.26 -10.27 14.22
N THR A 156 10.52 -9.17 14.41
CA THR A 156 9.48 -9.05 15.43
C THR A 156 8.12 -8.77 14.79
N ALA A 157 7.11 -9.58 15.10
CA ALA A 157 5.74 -9.34 14.67
C ALA A 157 5.12 -8.30 15.61
N VAL A 158 4.57 -7.23 15.07
CA VAL A 158 3.83 -6.21 15.82
C VAL A 158 2.36 -6.27 15.43
N SER A 159 1.47 -6.38 16.42
CA SER A 159 0.03 -6.51 16.19
C SER A 159 -0.77 -5.83 17.30
N ALA A 160 -1.96 -5.36 16.98
CA ALA A 160 -2.86 -4.67 17.90
C ALA A 160 -4.18 -5.43 18.07
N GLU A 161 -4.98 -5.03 19.05
CA GLU A 161 -6.34 -5.52 19.18
C GLU A 161 -7.21 -5.17 17.96
N PRO A 162 -8.16 -6.04 17.57
CA PRO A 162 -8.48 -7.35 18.18
C PRO A 162 -7.59 -8.51 17.69
N ASN A 163 -6.60 -8.25 16.83
CA ASN A 163 -5.83 -9.29 16.16
C ASN A 163 -4.64 -9.82 16.97
N TYR A 164 -4.14 -9.07 17.95
CA TYR A 164 -2.99 -9.47 18.77
C TYR A 164 -3.06 -10.91 19.32
N PRO A 165 -4.15 -11.34 20.01
CA PRO A 165 -4.25 -12.73 20.47
C PRO A 165 -4.29 -13.74 19.32
N LEU A 166 -4.88 -13.39 18.17
CA LEU A 166 -4.95 -14.25 16.99
C LEU A 166 -3.57 -14.44 16.34
N VAL A 167 -2.76 -13.38 16.28
CA VAL A 167 -1.38 -13.44 15.77
C VAL A 167 -0.51 -14.31 16.68
N LYS A 168 -0.63 -14.16 18.01
CA LYS A 168 0.08 -15.04 18.96
C LYS A 168 -0.29 -16.51 18.76
N LYS A 169 -1.59 -16.79 18.65
CA LYS A 169 -2.09 -18.14 18.39
C LYS A 169 -1.59 -18.68 17.05
N PHE A 170 -1.55 -17.86 16.00
CA PHE A 170 -1.01 -18.26 14.71
C PHE A 170 0.46 -18.66 14.78
N VAL A 171 1.29 -17.89 15.49
CA VAL A 171 2.71 -18.21 15.72
C VAL A 171 2.86 -19.54 16.47
N GLU A 172 2.06 -19.76 17.52
CA GLU A 172 2.04 -21.00 18.29
C GLU A 172 1.60 -22.22 17.45
N ASP A 173 0.44 -22.12 16.79
CA ASP A 173 -0.17 -23.21 16.01
C ASP A 173 0.73 -23.67 14.87
N ASN A 174 1.48 -22.74 14.25
CA ASN A 174 2.38 -23.04 13.14
C ASN A 174 3.82 -23.34 13.57
N ARG A 175 4.14 -23.20 14.88
CA ARG A 175 5.46 -23.39 15.49
C ARG A 175 6.53 -22.48 14.90
N LEU A 176 6.21 -21.18 14.79
CA LEU A 176 7.13 -20.17 14.27
C LEU A 176 7.98 -19.62 15.42
N ASP A 177 9.28 -19.42 15.18
CA ASP A 177 10.18 -18.74 16.13
C ASP A 177 10.12 -17.23 15.94
N VAL A 178 8.96 -16.65 16.26
CA VAL A 178 8.69 -15.22 16.04
C VAL A 178 8.20 -14.57 17.32
N LYS A 179 8.92 -13.54 17.77
CA LYS A 179 8.46 -12.68 18.87
C LYS A 179 7.25 -11.87 18.41
N VAL A 180 6.17 -11.91 19.18
CA VAL A 180 4.97 -11.08 18.96
C VAL A 180 4.86 -9.99 20.02
N VAL A 181 4.81 -8.74 19.60
CA VAL A 181 4.67 -7.56 20.46
C VAL A 181 3.31 -6.89 20.22
N ARG A 182 2.68 -6.48 21.32
CA ARG A 182 1.41 -5.76 21.28
C ARG A 182 1.65 -4.29 20.94
N LEU A 183 0.91 -3.80 19.95
CA LEU A 183 0.75 -2.38 19.68
C LEU A 183 -0.43 -1.83 20.48
N GLU A 184 -0.25 -0.60 20.92
CA GLU A 184 -1.22 0.19 21.67
C GLU A 184 -1.50 1.46 20.87
N ASP A 185 -2.68 2.06 21.07
CA ASP A 185 -3.04 3.33 20.45
C ASP A 185 -3.02 4.44 21.52
N PRO A 186 -1.82 4.89 21.96
CA PRO A 186 -1.73 5.97 22.95
C PRO A 186 -2.22 7.29 22.35
N ALA A 187 -2.35 8.32 23.20
CA ALA A 187 -2.78 9.65 22.78
C ALA A 187 -1.96 10.15 21.57
N PRO A 188 -2.61 10.69 20.52
CA PRO A 188 -1.99 10.93 19.23
C PRO A 188 -1.04 12.14 19.25
N ARG A 189 -0.19 12.21 18.22
CA ARG A 189 0.48 13.44 17.78
C ARG A 189 -0.12 13.84 16.43
N PRO A 190 -1.33 14.42 16.42
CA PRO A 190 -2.15 14.50 15.22
C PRO A 190 -1.59 15.45 14.17
N ASP A 191 -0.92 16.53 14.58
CA ASP A 191 -0.46 17.54 13.65
C ASP A 191 0.67 17.01 12.73
N PRO A 192 1.76 16.39 13.24
CA PRO A 192 2.74 15.73 12.36
C PRO A 192 2.12 14.63 11.50
N GLU A 193 1.27 13.79 12.09
CA GLU A 193 0.63 12.68 11.35
C GLU A 193 -0.24 13.22 10.20
N MET A 194 -1.00 14.28 10.41
CA MET A 194 -1.86 14.91 9.42
C MET A 194 -1.06 15.60 8.33
N LEU A 195 0.01 16.33 8.71
CA LEU A 195 0.88 17.01 7.79
C LEU A 195 1.60 16.02 6.86
N HIS A 196 2.12 14.92 7.40
CA HIS A 196 2.79 13.87 6.62
C HIS A 196 1.81 13.00 5.83
N ASN A 197 0.61 12.75 6.37
CA ASN A 197 -0.45 12.06 5.64
C ASN A 197 -0.86 12.86 4.40
N PHE A 198 -0.86 14.20 4.50
CA PHE A 198 -1.14 15.11 3.40
C PHE A 198 -2.47 14.79 2.72
N GLY A 199 -3.47 14.38 3.52
CA GLY A 199 -4.81 13.98 3.11
C GLY A 199 -4.96 12.66 2.37
N ARG A 200 -3.90 11.85 2.27
CA ARG A 200 -3.90 10.65 1.43
C ARG A 200 -4.70 9.50 2.04
N LEU A 201 -4.65 9.35 3.36
CA LEU A 201 -5.33 8.32 4.14
C LEU A 201 -6.38 8.93 5.06
N ASP A 202 -7.36 8.12 5.45
CA ASP A 202 -8.25 8.47 6.54
C ASP A 202 -7.49 8.35 7.87
N MET A 203 -7.45 9.43 8.65
CA MET A 203 -6.74 9.45 9.92
C MET A 203 -7.33 8.46 10.94
N GLU A 204 -8.59 8.06 10.81
CA GLU A 204 -9.21 7.01 11.64
C GLU A 204 -8.55 5.64 11.47
N HIS A 205 -7.86 5.44 10.36
CA HIS A 205 -7.14 4.21 10.04
C HIS A 205 -5.64 4.30 10.34
N ALA A 206 -5.11 5.50 10.63
CA ALA A 206 -3.71 5.76 10.99
C ALA A 206 -3.42 5.45 12.48
N ARG A 207 -3.86 4.28 12.94
CA ARG A 207 -3.72 3.84 14.34
C ARG A 207 -2.29 3.43 14.67
N TRP A 208 -1.95 3.46 15.96
CA TRP A 208 -0.71 2.91 16.51
C TRP A 208 0.59 3.61 16.07
N LEU A 209 0.52 4.67 15.24
CA LEU A 209 1.69 5.38 14.75
C LEU A 209 2.61 5.84 15.88
N THR A 210 2.04 6.38 16.96
CA THR A 210 2.79 6.85 18.11
C THR A 210 3.55 5.72 18.83
N HIS A 211 2.96 4.52 18.93
CA HIS A 211 3.66 3.38 19.53
C HIS A 211 4.68 2.79 18.55
N LEU A 212 4.38 2.74 17.25
CA LEU A 212 5.33 2.34 16.21
C LEU A 212 6.60 3.21 16.22
N GLN A 213 6.45 4.53 16.37
CA GLN A 213 7.58 5.46 16.52
C GLN A 213 8.53 5.04 17.65
N GLN A 214 8.01 4.57 18.80
CA GLN A 214 8.85 4.16 19.93
C GLN A 214 9.75 2.96 19.59
N PHE A 215 9.29 2.04 18.74
CA PHE A 215 10.14 0.94 18.24
C PHE A 215 11.22 1.43 17.30
N VAL A 216 10.89 2.40 16.44
CA VAL A 216 11.86 2.99 15.51
C VAL A 216 12.90 3.79 16.29
N ASP A 217 12.50 4.63 17.23
CA ASP A 217 13.41 5.46 18.05
C ASP A 217 14.33 4.63 18.94
N ALA A 218 13.93 3.40 19.28
CA ALA A 218 14.74 2.50 20.10
C ALA A 218 15.90 1.85 19.32
N HIS A 219 15.98 2.00 17.99
CA HIS A 219 16.96 1.32 17.15
C HIS A 219 17.50 2.23 16.04
N ASP A 220 18.81 2.21 15.81
CA ASP A 220 19.44 3.06 14.78
C ASP A 220 18.93 2.78 13.36
N ARG A 221 18.58 1.53 13.08
CA ARG A 221 18.08 1.07 11.78
C ARG A 221 16.87 0.18 11.96
N THR A 222 15.77 0.59 11.35
CA THR A 222 14.49 -0.11 11.43
C THR A 222 13.89 -0.27 10.04
N VAL A 223 13.29 -1.44 9.79
CA VAL A 223 12.51 -1.74 8.60
C VAL A 223 11.12 -2.19 9.03
N LEU A 224 10.10 -1.51 8.53
CA LEU A 224 8.70 -1.84 8.76
C LEU A 224 8.12 -2.54 7.53
N TRP A 225 7.67 -3.78 7.73
CA TRP A 225 7.05 -4.59 6.69
C TRP A 225 5.53 -4.59 6.83
N SER A 226 4.82 -4.41 5.73
CA SER A 226 3.37 -4.52 5.65
C SER A 226 2.96 -5.59 4.65
N GLY A 227 1.85 -6.28 4.92
CA GLY A 227 1.26 -7.24 3.96
C GLY A 227 0.18 -6.63 3.07
N LEU A 228 0.07 -5.30 2.94
CA LEU A 228 -1.11 -4.70 2.29
C LEU A 228 -1.21 -5.09 0.81
N VAL A 229 -2.44 -5.02 0.28
CA VAL A 229 -2.82 -5.13 -1.15
C VAL A 229 -2.78 -6.55 -1.74
N MET A 230 -2.26 -7.55 -1.01
CA MET A 230 -2.22 -8.92 -1.54
C MET A 230 -3.59 -9.53 -1.77
N ASP A 231 -4.58 -9.19 -0.94
CA ASP A 231 -5.97 -9.62 -1.11
C ASP A 231 -6.59 -9.21 -2.45
N ILE A 232 -6.08 -8.18 -3.12
CA ILE A 232 -6.55 -7.76 -4.45
C ILE A 232 -6.02 -8.71 -5.54
N VAL A 233 -4.83 -9.28 -5.34
CA VAL A 233 -4.16 -10.16 -6.32
C VAL A 233 -4.53 -11.63 -6.09
N LEU A 234 -4.57 -12.09 -4.84
CA LEU A 234 -4.74 -13.52 -4.51
C LEU A 234 -6.14 -13.90 -4.05
N LYS A 235 -7.08 -12.95 -4.04
CA LYS A 235 -8.47 -13.18 -3.65
C LYS A 235 -9.40 -12.34 -4.52
N GLN A 236 -10.67 -12.72 -4.57
CA GLN A 236 -11.73 -12.04 -5.31
C GLN A 236 -12.07 -10.60 -4.83
N ASP A 237 -11.30 -9.99 -3.93
CA ASP A 237 -11.62 -8.66 -3.38
C ASP A 237 -11.46 -7.55 -4.43
N TRP A 238 -10.72 -7.79 -5.53
CA TRP A 238 -10.71 -6.92 -6.70
C TRP A 238 -12.13 -6.62 -7.25
N ARG A 239 -13.09 -7.54 -7.12
CA ARG A 239 -14.49 -7.32 -7.54
C ARG A 239 -15.14 -6.16 -6.78
N ARG A 240 -14.69 -5.88 -5.56
CA ARG A 240 -15.19 -4.76 -4.74
C ARG A 240 -14.71 -3.41 -5.27
N ILE A 241 -13.56 -3.36 -5.93
CA ILE A 241 -12.98 -2.14 -6.52
C ILE A 241 -13.83 -1.68 -7.71
N ILE A 242 -14.43 -2.60 -8.46
CA ILE A 242 -15.26 -2.33 -9.66
C ILE A 242 -16.70 -1.92 -9.31
N LYS A 243 -17.04 -1.69 -8.03
CA LYS A 243 -18.46 -1.59 -7.61
C LYS A 243 -19.27 -0.45 -8.25
N ARG A 244 -18.65 0.54 -8.91
CA ARG A 244 -19.38 1.62 -9.59
C ARG A 244 -19.33 1.50 -11.13
N PRO A 245 -20.42 1.09 -11.79
CA PRO A 245 -20.57 1.29 -13.22
C PRO A 245 -20.54 2.80 -13.48
N THR A 246 -19.53 3.28 -14.21
CA THR A 246 -19.44 4.69 -14.59
C THR A 246 -20.59 5.11 -15.51
N ASN A 247 -21.14 4.16 -16.29
CA ASN A 247 -22.24 4.42 -17.22
C ASN A 247 -23.41 3.47 -16.97
N ALA A 248 -24.63 4.01 -16.92
CA ALA A 248 -25.87 3.25 -16.72
C ALA A 248 -26.07 2.13 -17.76
N LEU A 249 -25.60 2.35 -18.99
CA LEU A 249 -25.65 1.38 -20.10
C LEU A 249 -24.85 0.10 -19.85
N ASN A 250 -23.80 0.15 -19.02
CA ASN A 250 -22.96 -1.02 -18.73
C ASN A 250 -23.41 -1.79 -17.48
N ARG A 251 -24.41 -1.31 -16.75
CA ARG A 251 -24.94 -1.98 -15.54
C ARG A 251 -25.36 -3.43 -15.78
N PRO A 252 -26.15 -3.78 -16.80
CA PRO A 252 -26.60 -5.16 -16.98
C PRO A 252 -25.44 -6.10 -17.33
N ILE A 253 -24.52 -5.67 -18.22
CA ILE A 253 -23.32 -6.45 -18.59
C ILE A 253 -22.43 -6.68 -17.37
N GLN A 254 -22.18 -5.63 -16.58
CA GLN A 254 -21.35 -5.76 -15.37
C GLN A 254 -22.04 -6.58 -14.28
N SER A 255 -23.36 -6.51 -14.16
CA SER A 255 -24.13 -7.34 -13.22
C SER A 255 -24.05 -8.82 -13.58
N LEU A 256 -24.15 -9.15 -14.86
CA LEU A 256 -23.99 -10.51 -15.38
C LEU A 256 -22.56 -11.03 -15.22
N ALA A 257 -21.56 -10.19 -15.45
CA ALA A 257 -20.16 -10.55 -15.26
C ALA A 257 -19.83 -10.82 -13.78
N ARG A 258 -20.29 -9.95 -12.86
CA ARG A 258 -20.01 -10.06 -11.42
C ARG A 258 -20.43 -11.39 -10.79
N ASN A 259 -21.50 -12.00 -11.29
CA ASN A 259 -22.14 -13.14 -10.64
C ASN A 259 -21.74 -14.50 -11.23
N ASN A 260 -20.97 -14.54 -12.34
CA ASN A 260 -20.60 -15.79 -12.95
C ASN A 260 -19.19 -15.74 -13.56
N ALA A 261 -18.23 -16.46 -12.95
CA ALA A 261 -16.88 -16.55 -13.48
C ALA A 261 -16.85 -17.16 -14.90
N ALA A 262 -17.83 -17.99 -15.26
CA ALA A 262 -17.95 -18.56 -16.60
C ALA A 262 -18.41 -17.52 -17.65
N THR A 263 -19.23 -16.51 -17.28
CA THR A 263 -19.61 -15.45 -18.22
C THR A 263 -18.45 -14.48 -18.51
N HIS A 264 -17.49 -14.34 -17.59
CA HIS A 264 -16.23 -13.64 -17.87
C HIS A 264 -15.35 -14.34 -18.92
N LYS A 265 -15.45 -15.68 -19.04
CA LYS A 265 -14.76 -16.46 -20.09
C LYS A 265 -15.48 -16.37 -21.45
N LEU A 266 -16.79 -16.17 -21.46
CA LEU A 266 -17.63 -16.18 -22.66
C LEU A 266 -17.89 -14.81 -23.27
N LEU A 267 -17.95 -13.77 -22.44
CA LEU A 267 -17.97 -12.40 -22.93
C LEU A 267 -16.53 -12.02 -23.19
N PRO A 268 -16.15 -11.62 -24.42
CA PRO A 268 -14.89 -10.92 -24.62
C PRO A 268 -14.99 -9.67 -23.77
N VAL A 269 -14.42 -9.75 -22.57
CA VAL A 269 -14.21 -8.60 -21.71
C VAL A 269 -13.22 -7.77 -22.48
N GLY A 270 -13.74 -6.91 -23.36
CA GLY A 270 -12.93 -6.25 -24.38
C GLY A 270 -11.75 -5.56 -23.70
N LEU A 271 -10.63 -5.48 -24.40
CA LEU A 271 -9.37 -4.88 -23.93
C LEU A 271 -9.60 -3.61 -23.08
N GLY A 272 -10.54 -2.74 -23.49
CA GLY A 272 -10.89 -1.52 -22.77
C GLY A 272 -11.51 -1.69 -21.36
N TYR A 273 -12.15 -2.82 -21.02
CA TYR A 273 -12.55 -3.12 -19.64
C TYR A 273 -11.36 -3.60 -18.82
N ARG A 274 -10.53 -4.51 -19.38
CA ARG A 274 -9.30 -4.98 -18.70
C ARG A 274 -8.41 -3.78 -18.37
N THR A 275 -8.10 -2.92 -19.33
CA THR A 275 -7.32 -1.69 -19.10
C THR A 275 -7.91 -0.80 -18.00
N ARG A 276 -9.23 -0.58 -18.00
CA ARG A 276 -9.90 0.21 -16.95
C ARG A 276 -9.81 -0.44 -15.57
N LEU A 277 -9.88 -1.78 -15.52
CA LEU A 277 -9.72 -2.53 -14.29
C LEU A 277 -8.29 -2.41 -13.74
N ALA A 278 -7.26 -2.62 -14.56
CA ALA A 278 -5.87 -2.41 -14.13
C ALA A 278 -5.65 -1.01 -13.59
N GLN A 279 -6.17 0.01 -14.29
CA GLN A 279 -6.00 1.38 -13.85
C GLN A 279 -6.69 1.61 -12.49
N ALA A 280 -7.91 1.09 -12.32
CA ALA A 280 -8.64 1.24 -11.07
C ALA A 280 -7.94 0.52 -9.91
N ILE A 281 -7.42 -0.68 -10.16
CA ILE A 281 -6.64 -1.45 -9.19
C ILE A 281 -5.35 -0.71 -8.86
N SER A 282 -4.56 -0.29 -9.86
CA SER A 282 -3.33 0.49 -9.65
C SER A 282 -3.56 1.71 -8.81
N ASN A 283 -4.51 2.56 -9.21
CA ASN A 283 -4.79 3.79 -8.49
C ASN A 283 -5.17 3.46 -7.04
N ARG A 284 -6.00 2.44 -6.83
CA ARG A 284 -6.43 2.06 -5.48
C ARG A 284 -5.29 1.50 -4.65
N CYS A 285 -4.50 0.60 -5.22
CA CYS A 285 -3.41 -0.09 -4.54
C CYS A 285 -2.24 0.84 -4.26
N SER A 286 -1.83 1.66 -5.24
CA SER A 286 -0.85 2.73 -5.06
C SER A 286 -1.27 3.69 -3.96
N LEU A 287 -2.56 4.05 -3.88
CA LEU A 287 -3.04 4.90 -2.79
C LEU A 287 -3.03 4.18 -1.44
N LEU A 288 -3.49 2.93 -1.36
CA LEU A 288 -3.56 2.19 -0.11
C LEU A 288 -2.18 1.84 0.43
N GLN A 289 -1.36 1.17 -0.36
CA GLN A 289 0.00 0.79 0.02
C GLN A 289 0.91 2.01 0.07
N GLY A 290 0.97 2.75 -1.03
CA GLY A 290 1.94 3.80 -1.24
C GLY A 290 1.75 4.99 -0.29
N SER A 291 0.50 5.35 0.01
CA SER A 291 0.28 6.43 0.98
C SER A 291 0.60 5.97 2.40
N ASN A 292 0.25 4.73 2.76
CA ASN A 292 0.58 4.19 4.08
C ASN A 292 2.09 4.03 4.28
N GLY A 293 2.78 3.42 3.31
CA GLY A 293 4.23 3.27 3.33
C GLY A 293 4.94 4.62 3.39
N SER A 294 4.56 5.57 2.54
CA SER A 294 5.14 6.93 2.55
C SER A 294 4.87 7.67 3.86
N LEU A 295 3.68 7.53 4.45
CA LEU A 295 3.36 8.11 5.75
C LEU A 295 4.34 7.59 6.81
N LEU A 296 4.50 6.27 6.91
CA LEU A 296 5.42 5.64 7.86
C LEU A 296 6.87 6.04 7.61
N GLN A 297 7.35 5.97 6.36
CA GLN A 297 8.70 6.40 6.00
C GLN A 297 8.94 7.84 6.44
N SER A 298 7.99 8.73 6.18
CA SER A 298 8.14 10.16 6.43
C SER A 298 8.03 10.57 7.89
N LEU A 299 7.20 9.89 8.68
CA LEU A 299 7.11 10.14 10.11
C LEU A 299 8.33 9.60 10.84
N PHE A 300 8.79 8.41 10.44
CA PHE A 300 9.74 7.64 11.24
C PHE A 300 11.17 7.67 10.69
N ASN A 301 11.37 8.22 9.49
CA ASN A 301 12.64 8.23 8.79
C ASN A 301 13.27 6.82 8.68
N CYS A 302 12.44 5.82 8.37
CA CYS A 302 12.84 4.42 8.25
C CYS A 302 12.33 3.81 6.94
N HIS A 303 12.80 2.62 6.58
CA HIS A 303 12.19 1.88 5.47
C HIS A 303 10.82 1.36 5.90
N ALA A 304 9.78 1.67 5.13
CA ALA A 304 8.45 1.07 5.29
C ALA A 304 7.92 0.63 3.94
N LEU A 305 7.75 -0.68 3.75
CA LEU A 305 7.41 -1.29 2.47
C LEU A 305 6.65 -2.60 2.65
N SER A 306 6.16 -3.14 1.54
CA SER A 306 5.60 -4.49 1.49
C SER A 306 6.54 -5.37 0.67
N PRO A 307 6.88 -6.58 1.14
CA PRO A 307 7.70 -7.53 0.36
C PRO A 307 7.11 -7.80 -1.03
N TYR A 308 5.80 -7.67 -1.15
CA TYR A 308 5.05 -7.95 -2.38
C TYR A 308 5.29 -6.94 -3.51
N HIS A 309 5.99 -5.84 -3.22
CA HIS A 309 6.27 -4.78 -4.18
C HIS A 309 7.76 -4.58 -4.43
N LEU A 310 8.59 -5.53 -3.98
CA LEU A 310 10.02 -5.54 -4.24
C LEU A 310 10.29 -5.78 -5.74
N PRO A 311 11.43 -5.28 -6.27
CA PRO A 311 11.77 -5.37 -7.69
C PRO A 311 11.64 -6.78 -8.28
N GLU A 312 12.02 -7.79 -7.50
CA GLU A 312 11.99 -9.20 -7.87
C GLU A 312 10.55 -9.71 -8.05
N VAL A 313 9.60 -9.14 -7.31
CA VAL A 313 8.19 -9.56 -7.29
C VAL A 313 7.39 -8.96 -8.44
N LEU A 314 7.72 -7.74 -8.87
CA LEU A 314 6.94 -7.03 -9.90
C LEU A 314 6.82 -7.84 -11.21
N PRO A 315 7.89 -8.49 -11.74
CA PRO A 315 7.78 -9.37 -12.90
C PRO A 315 6.99 -10.66 -12.65
N ALA A 316 6.94 -11.18 -11.42
CA ALA A 316 6.12 -12.36 -11.11
C ALA A 316 4.65 -11.99 -11.02
N MET A 317 4.34 -10.89 -10.32
CA MET A 317 3.00 -10.33 -10.21
C MET A 317 2.41 -9.96 -11.58
N SER A 318 3.24 -9.55 -12.54
CA SER A 318 2.78 -9.20 -13.89
C SER A 318 2.18 -10.31 -14.71
N ARG A 319 2.45 -11.56 -14.34
CA ARG A 319 1.94 -12.73 -15.04
C ARG A 319 0.57 -13.19 -14.51
N TRP A 320 0.08 -12.58 -13.43
CA TRP A 320 -1.20 -12.94 -12.83
C TRP A 320 -2.38 -12.39 -13.62
N ASP A 321 -3.28 -13.27 -14.09
CA ASP A 321 -4.62 -12.84 -14.50
C ASP A 321 -5.53 -12.74 -13.27
N ILE A 322 -5.63 -11.54 -12.71
CA ILE A 322 -6.52 -11.23 -11.59
C ILE A 322 -7.99 -11.63 -11.85
N LEU A 323 -8.43 -11.63 -13.12
CA LEU A 323 -9.80 -12.03 -13.46
C LEU A 323 -10.00 -13.54 -13.33
N GLY A 324 -8.91 -14.30 -13.42
CA GLY A 324 -8.89 -15.74 -13.23
C GLY A 324 -8.98 -16.20 -11.79
N ILE A 325 -8.88 -15.27 -10.83
CA ILE A 325 -8.93 -15.58 -9.41
C ILE A 325 -10.36 -15.88 -8.96
N ASP A 326 -10.61 -17.15 -8.66
CA ASP A 326 -11.91 -17.68 -8.29
C ASP A 326 -12.02 -18.10 -6.81
N ARG A 327 -10.90 -18.15 -6.09
CA ARG A 327 -10.83 -18.45 -4.66
C ARG A 327 -9.74 -17.64 -3.94
N ASP A 328 -9.61 -17.87 -2.64
CA ASP A 328 -8.54 -17.31 -1.82
C ASP A 328 -7.30 -18.21 -1.93
N TRP A 329 -6.24 -17.72 -2.61
CA TRP A 329 -4.98 -18.45 -2.83
C TRP A 329 -3.93 -18.18 -1.76
N ARG A 330 -4.22 -17.34 -0.77
CA ARG A 330 -3.28 -17.02 0.31
C ARG A 330 -2.91 -18.24 1.17
N PRO A 331 -3.81 -19.21 1.45
CA PRO A 331 -3.41 -20.44 2.13
C PRO A 331 -2.42 -21.30 1.33
N ASP A 332 -2.63 -21.43 0.02
CA ASP A 332 -1.69 -22.12 -0.87
C ASP A 332 -0.31 -21.43 -0.87
N LEU A 333 -0.29 -20.09 -0.87
CA LEU A 333 0.94 -19.31 -0.76
C LEU A 333 1.67 -19.58 0.57
N GLY A 334 0.93 -19.55 1.68
CA GLY A 334 1.51 -19.83 2.99
C GLY A 334 2.07 -21.24 3.10
N GLN A 335 1.41 -22.22 2.47
CA GLN A 335 1.91 -23.60 2.41
C GLN A 335 3.20 -23.71 1.60
N LEU A 336 3.35 -22.95 0.50
CA LEU A 336 4.59 -22.91 -0.28
C LEU A 336 5.77 -22.40 0.55
N TRP A 337 5.56 -21.36 1.38
CA TRP A 337 6.62 -20.82 2.23
C TRP A 337 6.92 -21.69 3.46
N LEU A 338 5.88 -22.19 4.14
CA LEU A 338 6.06 -22.99 5.35
C LEU A 338 6.44 -24.46 5.05
N GLY A 339 6.22 -24.95 3.83
CA GLY A 339 6.44 -26.35 3.43
C GLY A 339 5.40 -27.35 3.96
N LYS A 340 4.37 -26.88 4.67
CA LYS A 340 3.28 -27.68 5.25
C LYS A 340 1.99 -26.86 5.31
N PRO A 341 0.81 -27.49 5.48
CA PRO A 341 -0.44 -26.76 5.65
C PRO A 341 -0.36 -25.75 6.80
N VAL A 342 -0.87 -24.54 6.56
CA VAL A 342 -0.87 -23.42 7.51
C VAL A 342 -2.20 -23.35 8.25
N ILE A 343 -2.14 -23.16 9.57
CA ILE A 343 -3.32 -22.97 10.42
C ILE A 343 -3.57 -21.47 10.55
N TYR A 344 -4.60 -20.97 9.85
CA TYR A 344 -5.04 -19.57 9.97
C TYR A 344 -6.13 -19.40 11.03
N PRO A 345 -6.26 -18.21 11.62
CA PRO A 345 -7.46 -17.86 12.39
C PRO A 345 -8.73 -17.99 11.53
N GLU A 346 -9.79 -18.54 12.11
CA GLU A 346 -11.09 -18.71 11.43
C GLU A 346 -11.74 -17.37 11.08
N ALA A 347 -11.56 -16.38 11.97
CA ALA A 347 -12.05 -15.02 11.80
C ALA A 347 -10.89 -14.02 11.82
N ASN A 348 -11.05 -12.93 11.07
CA ASN A 348 -10.15 -11.79 11.08
C ASN A 348 -10.97 -10.52 11.30
N PRO A 349 -11.34 -10.21 12.56
CA PRO A 349 -12.07 -8.98 12.87
C PRO A 349 -11.23 -7.76 12.50
N GLY A 350 -11.87 -6.75 11.90
CA GLY A 350 -11.20 -5.48 11.65
C GLY A 350 -11.00 -4.70 12.96
N PRO A 351 -9.91 -3.93 13.10
CA PRO A 351 -9.74 -3.03 14.23
C PRO A 351 -10.83 -1.95 14.23
N VAL A 352 -11.29 -1.58 15.43
CA VAL A 352 -12.19 -0.45 15.63
C VAL A 352 -11.53 0.85 15.15
N GLU A 353 -12.32 1.76 14.59
CA GLU A 353 -11.86 3.09 14.18
C GLU A 353 -11.25 3.84 15.37
N SER A 354 -10.21 4.65 15.11
CA SER A 354 -9.60 5.46 16.17
C SER A 354 -10.56 6.56 16.59
N THR A 355 -11.07 6.47 17.82
CA THR A 355 -11.94 7.50 18.41
C THR A 355 -11.21 8.81 18.67
N VAL A 356 -9.87 8.79 18.68
CA VAL A 356 -9.05 9.99 18.93
C VAL A 356 -8.70 10.74 17.65
N ARG A 357 -8.40 10.02 16.56
CA ARG A 357 -8.02 10.62 15.27
C ARG A 357 -9.22 10.99 14.39
N GLY A 358 -10.37 10.33 14.55
CA GLY A 358 -11.57 10.63 13.77
C GLY A 358 -12.02 12.09 13.84
N PRO A 359 -12.14 12.69 15.04
CA PRO A 359 -12.49 14.11 15.16
C PRO A 359 -11.53 15.07 14.45
N GLN A 360 -10.27 14.66 14.27
CA GLN A 360 -9.22 15.45 13.63
C GLN A 360 -9.21 15.29 12.11
N ASN A 361 -9.94 14.31 11.56
CA ASN A 361 -9.98 14.06 10.13
C ASN A 361 -10.87 15.06 9.36
N SER A 362 -10.60 16.37 9.52
CA SER A 362 -11.35 17.45 8.87
C SER A 362 -10.44 18.31 8.00
N GLY A 363 -11.02 18.87 6.92
CA GLY A 363 -10.27 19.76 6.03
C GLY A 363 -9.84 21.05 6.71
N SER A 364 -10.67 21.60 7.59
CA SER A 364 -10.31 22.77 8.39
C SER A 364 -9.09 22.53 9.27
N GLU A 365 -9.02 21.35 9.90
CA GLU A 365 -7.89 21.00 10.75
C GLU A 365 -6.61 20.80 9.95
N PHE A 366 -6.70 20.16 8.79
CA PHE A 366 -5.57 20.05 7.87
C PHE A 366 -5.02 21.41 7.44
N LEU A 367 -5.89 22.35 7.07
CA LEU A 367 -5.46 23.68 6.65
C LEU A 367 -4.80 24.44 7.80
N ARG A 368 -5.36 24.35 9.03
CA ARG A 368 -4.74 24.90 10.24
C ARG A 368 -3.31 24.35 10.44
N VAL A 369 -3.16 23.03 10.42
CA VAL A 369 -1.86 22.35 10.60
C VAL A 369 -0.85 22.76 9.52
N VAL A 370 -1.30 22.91 8.27
CA VAL A 370 -0.45 23.39 7.17
C VAL A 370 0.03 24.82 7.44
N GLU A 371 -0.85 25.74 7.82
CA GLU A 371 -0.49 27.13 8.11
C GLU A 371 0.48 27.24 9.29
N GLU A 372 0.22 26.48 10.37
CA GLU A 372 1.10 26.42 11.55
C GLU A 372 2.48 25.83 11.25
N SER A 373 2.58 24.98 10.23
CA SER A 373 3.86 24.46 9.73
C SER A 373 4.69 25.50 8.94
N GLY A 374 4.14 26.70 8.72
CA GLY A 374 4.77 27.79 7.97
C GLY A 374 4.54 27.73 6.46
N LEU A 375 3.71 26.80 5.97
CA LEU A 375 3.33 26.72 4.56
C LEU A 375 2.23 27.73 4.25
N LYS A 376 2.39 28.46 3.14
CA LYS A 376 1.38 29.39 2.65
C LYS A 376 0.37 28.68 1.75
N ILE A 377 -0.91 28.75 2.08
CA ILE A 377 -1.97 28.19 1.22
C ILE A 377 -2.28 29.17 0.08
N VAL A 378 -2.18 28.70 -1.16
CA VAL A 378 -2.43 29.49 -2.37
C VAL A 378 -3.66 28.93 -3.11
N PRO A 379 -4.82 29.60 -3.04
CA PRO A 379 -6.02 29.14 -3.74
C PRO A 379 -5.86 29.26 -5.27
N GLN A 380 -6.06 28.17 -5.99
CA GLN A 380 -6.09 28.09 -7.45
C GLN A 380 -7.53 28.05 -7.95
N THR A 381 -7.80 28.81 -9.03
CA THR A 381 -9.12 28.89 -9.67
C THR A 381 -9.50 27.60 -10.36
#